data_AF-A0A7D4B6Q6-F1
#
_entry.id   AF-A0A7D4B6Q6-F1
#
_cell.length_a   1.000
_cell.length_b   1.000
_cell.length_c   1.000
_cell.angle_alpha   90.00
_cell.angle_beta   90.00
_cell.angle_gamma   90.00
#
_symmetry.space_group_name_H-M   'P 1'
#
loop_
_entity.id
_entity.type
_entity.pdbx_description
1 polymer ?
#
loop_
_entity_poly.entity_id
_entity_poly.type
_entity_poly.pdbx_seq_one_letter_code
_entity_poly.pdbx_strand_id
1 'polypeptide(L)'
;MSGAVPGGWKAFFWLACLYNLVIGLGAFLAAPWGSPDAVSAVLVACFGIVYGLVARDPVRFAPVLIPGIVGKAMVVLMIGLPNWRVGGDPALGAIVAGDLLFATGFAIFLWRQSRHA
;
A
#
# COMPACT_ATOMS: atom_id res chain seq x y z
N MET A 1 -20.41 -20.71 4.99
CA MET A 1 -20.56 -19.88 6.21
C MET A 1 -19.66 -18.66 6.03
N SER A 2 -20.22 -17.47 5.83
CA SER A 2 -19.41 -16.27 5.59
C SER A 2 -18.80 -15.82 6.92
N GLY A 3 -17.56 -16.22 7.18
CA GLY A 3 -16.83 -15.80 8.37
C GLY A 3 -16.65 -14.28 8.33
N ALA A 4 -17.29 -13.56 9.24
CA ALA A 4 -17.14 -12.12 9.32
C ALA A 4 -15.66 -11.76 9.42
N VAL A 5 -15.17 -10.90 8.51
CA VAL A 5 -13.78 -10.43 8.55
C VAL A 5 -13.55 -9.71 9.87
N PRO A 6 -12.54 -10.12 10.68
CA PRO A 6 -12.22 -9.46 11.93
C PRO A 6 -12.04 -7.95 11.73
N GLY A 7 -12.60 -7.14 12.64
CA GLY A 7 -12.57 -5.67 12.53
C GLY A 7 -11.16 -5.08 12.35
N GLY A 8 -10.14 -5.76 12.88
CA GLY A 8 -8.74 -5.37 12.71
C GLY A 8 -8.27 -5.32 11.25
N TRP A 9 -8.78 -6.18 10.37
CA TRP A 9 -8.44 -6.13 8.95
C TRP A 9 -9.04 -4.92 8.24
N LYS A 10 -10.29 -4.56 8.57
CA LYS A 10 -10.90 -3.34 8.03
C LYS A 10 -10.13 -2.10 8.45
N ALA A 11 -9.73 -2.02 9.72
CA ALA A 11 -8.89 -0.94 10.21
C ALA A 11 -7.53 -0.90 9.49
N PHE A 12 -6.88 -2.06 9.29
CA PHE A 12 -5.63 -2.17 8.55
C PHE A 12 -5.75 -1.65 7.10
N PHE A 13 -6.82 -2.00 6.38
CA PHE A 13 -7.04 -1.48 5.02
C PHE A 13 -7.37 0.01 4.98
N TRP A 14 -8.06 0.54 6.01
CA TRP A 14 -8.24 1.99 6.15
C TRP A 14 -6.91 2.71 6.44
N LEU A 15 -6.03 2.13 7.25
CA LEU A 15 -4.69 2.66 7.45
C LEU A 15 -3.89 2.66 6.15
N ALA A 16 -3.98 1.58 5.36
CA ALA A 16 -3.36 1.53 4.03
C ALA A 16 -3.92 2.61 3.09
N CYS A 17 -5.24 2.82 3.11
CA CYS A 17 -5.90 3.88 2.36
C CYS A 17 -5.34 5.26 2.72
N LEU A 18 -5.37 5.62 4.01
CA LEU A 18 -4.89 6.91 4.50
C LEU A 18 -3.41 7.11 4.20
N TYR A 19 -2.60 6.08 4.43
CA TYR A 19 -1.18 6.10 4.15
C TYR A 19 -0.88 6.46 2.69
N ASN A 20 -1.50 5.77 1.75
CA ASN A 20 -1.25 6.00 0.32
C ASN A 20 -1.84 7.34 -0.16
N LEU A 21 -2.95 7.80 0.42
CA LEU A 21 -3.49 9.13 0.11
C LEU A 21 -2.56 10.23 0.61
N VAL A 22 -2.05 10.15 1.84
CA VAL A 22 -1.16 11.16 2.40
C VAL A 22 0.15 11.23 1.61
N ILE A 23 0.80 10.09 1.36
CA ILE A 23 2.06 10.03 0.63
C ILE A 23 1.86 10.44 -0.84
N GLY A 24 0.84 9.90 -1.51
CA GLY A 24 0.55 10.20 -2.90
C GLY A 24 0.17 11.67 -3.13
N LEU A 25 -0.73 12.22 -2.32
CA LEU A 25 -1.11 13.64 -2.45
C LEU A 25 0.03 14.57 -2.07
N GLY A 26 0.78 14.26 -1.00
CA GLY A 26 1.95 15.04 -0.60
C GLY A 26 3.01 15.10 -1.71
N ALA A 27 3.36 13.94 -2.29
CA ALA A 27 4.30 13.86 -3.40
C ALA A 27 3.79 14.58 -4.66
N PHE A 28 2.50 14.47 -4.95
CA PHE A 28 1.89 15.13 -6.12
C PHE A 28 1.96 16.65 -6.02
N LEU A 29 1.67 17.20 -4.84
CA LEU A 29 1.73 18.65 -4.60
C LEU A 29 3.15 19.21 -4.62
N ALA A 30 4.15 18.38 -4.32
CA ALA A 30 5.56 18.76 -4.34
C ALA A 30 6.21 18.59 -5.73
N ALA A 31 5.67 17.72 -6.59
CA ALA A 31 6.26 17.37 -7.86
C ALA A 31 5.99 18.43 -8.95
N PRO A 32 6.91 18.65 -9.90
CA PRO A 32 6.64 19.44 -11.09
C PRO A 32 5.48 18.86 -11.90
N TRP A 33 4.59 19.72 -12.40
CA TRP A 33 3.42 19.29 -13.17
C TRP A 33 3.81 18.49 -14.41
N GLY A 34 3.14 17.35 -14.61
CA GLY A 34 3.38 16.45 -15.76
C GLY A 34 4.69 15.65 -15.68
N SER A 35 5.47 15.78 -14.60
CA SER A 35 6.68 14.97 -14.40
C SER A 35 6.33 13.49 -14.14
N PRO A 36 7.26 12.56 -14.40
CA PRO A 36 7.11 11.16 -14.01
C PRO A 36 6.77 11.00 -12.51
N ASP A 37 7.37 11.82 -11.65
CA ASP A 37 7.13 11.80 -10.20
C ASP A 37 5.69 12.19 -9.86
N ALA A 38 5.14 13.21 -10.54
CA ALA A 38 3.75 13.61 -10.37
C ALA A 38 2.78 12.50 -10.82
N VAL A 39 3.09 11.82 -11.94
CA VAL A 39 2.30 10.68 -12.43
C VAL A 39 2.34 9.53 -11.41
N SER A 40 3.52 9.16 -10.92
CA SER A 40 3.68 8.14 -9.88
C SER A 40 2.92 8.50 -8.60
N ALA A 41 2.97 9.76 -8.17
CA ALA A 41 2.27 10.25 -6.99
C ALA A 41 0.73 10.13 -7.11
N VAL A 42 0.18 10.44 -8.28
CA VAL A 42 -1.25 10.22 -8.57
C VAL A 42 -1.60 8.74 -8.49
N LEU A 43 -0.79 7.85 -9.06
CA LEU A 43 -1.02 6.41 -9.00
C LEU A 43 -0.99 5.89 -7.55
N VAL A 44 -0.07 6.37 -6.73
CA VAL A 44 -0.01 6.04 -5.29
C VAL A 44 -1.30 6.49 -4.60
N ALA A 45 -1.79 7.71 -4.86
CA ALA A 45 -3.06 8.18 -4.30
C ALA A 45 -4.25 7.32 -4.76
N CYS A 46 -4.29 6.91 -6.02
CA CYS A 46 -5.31 6.00 -6.55
C CYS A 46 -5.31 4.64 -5.84
N PHE A 47 -4.14 4.08 -5.52
CA PHE A 47 -4.06 2.87 -4.69
C PHE A 47 -4.67 3.09 -3.30
N GLY A 48 -4.54 4.28 -2.71
CA GLY A 48 -5.23 4.65 -1.48
C GLY A 48 -6.75 4.47 -1.60
N ILE A 49 -7.35 4.99 -2.67
CA ILE A 49 -8.78 4.82 -2.96
C ILE A 49 -9.15 3.33 -3.06
N VAL A 50 -8.35 2.56 -3.79
CA VAL A 50 -8.54 1.10 -3.94
C VAL A 50 -8.54 0.39 -2.58
N TYR A 51 -7.58 0.70 -1.70
CA TYR A 51 -7.55 0.10 -0.36
C TYR A 51 -8.73 0.55 0.51
N GLY A 52 -9.28 1.75 0.30
CA GLY A 52 -10.53 2.19 0.91
C GLY A 52 -11.73 1.36 0.45
N LEU A 53 -11.79 0.97 -0.83
CA LEU A 53 -12.80 0.03 -1.33
C LEU A 53 -12.64 -1.36 -0.72
N VAL A 54 -11.40 -1.86 -0.63
CA VAL A 54 -11.10 -3.13 0.06
C VAL A 54 -11.51 -3.05 1.53
N ALA A 55 -11.28 -1.93 2.23
CA ALA A 55 -11.65 -1.79 3.63
C ALA A 55 -13.17 -1.93 3.87
N ARG A 56 -14.00 -1.52 2.90
CA ARG A 56 -15.46 -1.63 2.97
C ARG A 56 -15.92 -3.08 2.83
N ASP A 57 -15.36 -3.82 1.87
CA ASP A 57 -15.66 -5.22 1.63
C ASP A 57 -14.39 -6.02 1.31
N PRO A 58 -13.65 -6.47 2.34
CA PRO A 58 -12.35 -7.09 2.15
C PRO A 58 -12.41 -8.42 1.42
N VAL A 59 -13.51 -9.16 1.55
CA VAL A 59 -13.67 -10.48 0.91
C VAL A 59 -13.90 -10.30 -0.58
N ARG A 60 -14.81 -9.39 -0.95
CA ARG A 60 -15.17 -9.14 -2.35
C ARG A 60 -14.01 -8.58 -3.17
N PHE A 61 -13.24 -7.66 -2.60
CA PHE A 61 -12.17 -6.97 -3.31
C PHE A 61 -10.78 -7.56 -3.08
N ALA A 62 -10.67 -8.69 -2.39
CA ALA A 62 -9.40 -9.33 -2.10
C ALA A 62 -8.47 -9.51 -3.32
N PRO A 63 -8.94 -9.96 -4.50
CA PRO A 63 -8.05 -10.14 -5.66
C PRO A 63 -7.30 -8.87 -6.09
N VAL A 64 -7.86 -7.69 -5.79
CA VAL A 64 -7.26 -6.39 -6.10
C VAL A 64 -6.00 -6.11 -5.25
N LEU A 65 -5.79 -6.86 -4.17
CA LEU A 65 -4.58 -6.76 -3.36
C LEU A 65 -3.33 -7.30 -4.06
N ILE A 66 -3.47 -8.18 -5.06
CA ILE A 66 -2.33 -8.76 -5.78
C ILE A 66 -1.50 -7.67 -6.47
N PRO A 67 -2.08 -6.78 -7.30
CA PRO A 67 -1.36 -5.61 -7.81
C PRO A 67 -0.72 -4.75 -6.72
N GLY A 68 -1.41 -4.56 -5.59
CA GLY A 68 -0.89 -3.79 -4.45
C GLY A 68 0.36 -4.42 -3.82
N ILE A 69 0.39 -5.74 -3.70
CA ILE A 69 1.56 -6.50 -3.21
C ILE A 69 2.72 -6.35 -4.19
N VAL A 70 2.48 -6.61 -5.48
CA VAL A 70 3.53 -6.54 -6.51
C VAL A 70 4.10 -5.13 -6.59
N GLY A 71 3.25 -4.11 -6.67
CA GLY A 71 3.67 -2.71 -6.74
C GLY A 71 4.52 -2.30 -5.53
N LYS A 72 4.07 -2.61 -4.31
CA LYS A 72 4.82 -2.28 -3.09
C LYS A 72 6.13 -3.06 -2.98
N ALA A 73 6.15 -4.33 -3.34
CA ALA A 73 7.39 -5.11 -3.34
C ALA A 73 8.43 -4.51 -4.30
N MET A 74 8.03 -4.09 -5.49
CA MET A 74 8.94 -3.45 -6.46
C MET A 74 9.44 -2.09 -5.95
N VAL A 75 8.59 -1.27 -5.32
CA VAL A 75 9.00 -0.01 -4.67
C VAL A 75 10.01 -0.27 -3.56
N VAL A 76 9.78 -1.30 -2.74
CA VAL A 76 10.71 -1.69 -1.67
C VAL A 76 12.06 -2.12 -2.21
N LEU A 77 12.08 -2.93 -3.26
CA LEU A 77 13.33 -3.35 -3.90
C LEU A 77 14.10 -2.18 -4.50
N MET A 78 13.39 -1.23 -5.12
CA MET A 78 14.00 -0.08 -5.80
C MET A 78 14.51 0.99 -4.82
N ILE A 79 13.73 1.31 -3.79
CA ILE A 79 13.98 2.47 -2.92
C ILE A 79 14.50 2.06 -1.54
N GLY A 80 14.13 0.88 -1.03
CA GLY A 80 14.46 0.46 0.34
C GLY A 80 15.95 0.24 0.55
N LEU A 81 16.58 -0.58 -0.30
CA LEU A 81 17.98 -0.95 -0.11
C LEU A 81 18.96 0.26 -0.13
N PRO A 82 18.81 1.25 -1.04
CA PRO A 82 19.61 2.48 -0.98
C PRO A 82 19.36 3.33 0.27
N ASN A 83 18.12 3.41 0.75
CA ASN A 83 17.74 4.34 1.83
C ASN A 83 17.83 3.76 3.24
N TRP A 84 18.00 2.45 3.39
CA TRP A 84 18.24 1.79 4.69
C TRP A 84 19.72 1.61 5.04
N ARG A 85 20.62 2.06 4.17
CA ARG A 85 22.07 2.06 4.41
C ARG A 85 22.53 3.40 4.98
N VAL A 86 23.75 3.43 5.53
CA VAL A 86 24.39 4.66 6.01
C VAL A 86 24.45 5.67 4.87
N GLY A 87 23.92 6.88 5.10
CA GLY A 87 23.83 7.94 4.09
C GLY A 87 22.55 7.95 3.25
N GLY A 88 21.63 7.01 3.48
CA GLY A 88 20.29 7.02 2.87
C GLY A 88 19.36 8.10 3.45
N ASP A 89 18.29 8.42 2.73
CA ASP A 89 17.25 9.34 3.22
C ASP A 89 16.33 8.61 4.22
N PRO A 90 16.31 9.00 5.51
CA PRO A 90 15.49 8.34 6.51
C PRO A 90 13.98 8.48 6.25
N ALA A 91 13.54 9.57 5.63
CA ALA A 91 12.13 9.79 5.34
C ALA A 91 11.65 8.82 4.26
N LEU A 92 12.39 8.68 3.16
CA LEU A 92 12.11 7.68 2.13
C LEU A 92 12.23 6.26 2.69
N GLY A 93 13.24 6.01 3.53
CA GLY A 93 13.40 4.72 4.21
C GLY A 93 12.19 4.34 5.06
N ALA A 94 11.61 5.29 5.80
CA ALA A 94 10.40 5.07 6.60
C ALA A 94 9.16 4.82 5.73
N ILE A 95 9.00 5.57 4.63
CA ILE A 95 7.91 5.37 3.68
C ILE A 95 7.97 3.94 3.10
N VAL A 96 9.16 3.52 2.67
CA VAL A 96 9.31 2.19 2.08
C VAL A 96 9.10 1.07 3.10
N ALA A 97 9.49 1.29 4.37
CA ALA A 97 9.19 0.34 5.44
C ALA A 97 7.68 0.19 5.66
N GLY A 98 6.91 1.29 5.58
CA GLY A 98 5.45 1.27 5.58
C GLY A 98 4.88 0.45 4.41
N ASP A 99 5.42 0.63 3.20
CA ASP A 99 5.01 -0.16 2.04
C ASP A 99 5.26 -1.66 2.21
N LEU A 100 6.40 -2.03 2.78
CA LEU A 100 6.72 -3.42 3.09
C LEU A 100 5.74 -4.02 4.10
N LEU A 101 5.39 -3.27 5.15
CA LEU A 101 4.41 -3.68 6.14
C LEU A 101 3.04 -3.93 5.50
N PHE A 102 2.57 -3.01 4.65
CA PHE A 102 1.28 -3.16 3.97
C PHE A 102 1.28 -4.33 2.99
N ALA A 103 2.34 -4.48 2.17
CA ALA A 103 2.48 -5.59 1.25
C ALA A 103 2.43 -6.95 1.96
N THR A 104 3.13 -7.04 3.10
CA THR A 104 3.15 -8.24 3.94
C THR A 104 1.76 -8.52 4.53
N GLY A 105 1.08 -7.50 5.05
CA GLY A 105 -0.28 -7.64 5.58
C GLY A 105 -1.29 -8.06 4.50
N PHE A 106 -1.16 -7.54 3.27
CA PHE A 106 -1.97 -7.97 2.13
C PHE A 106 -1.75 -9.45 1.79
N ALA A 107 -0.48 -9.89 1.73
CA ALA A 107 -0.15 -11.29 1.48
C ALA A 107 -0.70 -12.21 2.57
N ILE A 108 -0.56 -11.84 3.85
CA ILE A 108 -1.12 -12.59 4.98
C ILE A 108 -2.64 -12.66 4.87
N PHE A 109 -3.31 -11.55 4.53
CA PHE A 109 -4.76 -11.54 4.37
C PHE A 109 -5.22 -12.52 3.28
N LEU A 110 -4.62 -12.45 2.09
CA LEU A 110 -4.94 -13.34 0.98
C LEU A 110 -4.70 -14.80 1.32
N TRP A 111 -3.57 -15.10 1.98
CA TRP A 111 -3.24 -16.45 2.40
C TRP A 111 -4.21 -17.01 3.44
N ARG A 112 -4.72 -16.17 4.36
CA ARG A 112 -5.76 -16.59 5.31
C ARG A 112 -7.08 -16.85 4.60
N GLN A 113 -7.45 -16.00 3.64
CA GLN A 113 -8.70 -16.18 2.88
C GLN A 113 -8.67 -17.47 2.04
N SER A 114 -7.56 -17.82 1.40
CA SER A 114 -7.45 -19.04 0.60
C SER A 114 -7.52 -20.33 1.43
N ARG A 115 -7.23 -20.28 2.73
CA ARG A 115 -7.39 -21.42 3.66
C ARG A 115 -8.82 -21.60 4.17
N HIS A 116 -9.69 -20.62 3.97
CA HIS A 116 -11.08 -20.63 4.42
C HIS A 116 -12.10 -20.69 3.27
N ALA A 117 -11.61 -20.69 2.02
CA ALA A 117 -12.38 -20.93 0.80
C ALA A 117 -12.51 -22.43 0.55
#